data_AF-A0A562UYH2-F1
#
_entry.id   AF-A0A562UYH2-F1
#
_cell.length_a   1.000
_cell.length_b   1.000
_cell.length_c   1.000
_cell.angle_alpha   90.00
_cell.angle_beta   90.00
_cell.angle_gamma   90.00
#
_symmetry.space_group_name_H-M   'P 1'
#
loop_
_entity.id
_entity.type
_entity.pdbx_description
1 polymer ?
#
loop_
_entity_poly.entity_id
_entity_poly.type
_entity_poly.pdbx_seq_one_letter_code
_entity_poly.pdbx_strand_id
1 'polypeptide(L)'
;MPNLRISEAAALLGVSDDTVRRWIAHGRLTAERGEGGTGPMTVSGADLARLAQSLADHPEPGTTVAASARNRMRGIVTRVVADGVMAQVEMQAGPFRVVSLMSRDSAEDLGLRVGSVAVASIKSTHVVVEIPREAS
;
A
#
# COMPACT_ATOMS: atom_id res chain seq x y z
N MET A 1 2.88 -19.16 12.12
CA MET A 1 2.87 -17.84 11.46
C MET A 1 4.13 -17.77 10.60
N PRO A 2 4.09 -17.25 9.37
CA PRO A 2 5.24 -17.27 8.49
C PRO A 2 6.36 -16.38 9.03
N ASN A 3 7.60 -16.84 8.89
CA ASN A 3 8.81 -16.05 9.12
C ASN A 3 9.27 -15.49 7.77
N LEU A 4 9.24 -14.17 7.64
CA LEU A 4 9.49 -13.46 6.40
C LEU A 4 10.91 -12.94 6.36
N ARG A 5 11.62 -13.10 5.24
CA ARG A 5 12.92 -12.43 5.04
C ARG A 5 12.72 -10.92 5.06
N ILE A 6 13.78 -10.18 5.39
CA ILE A 6 13.76 -8.71 5.40
C ILE A 6 13.24 -8.14 4.07
N SER A 7 13.66 -8.69 2.94
CA SER A 7 13.23 -8.25 1.61
C SER A 7 11.73 -8.49 1.35
N GLU A 8 11.19 -9.60 1.84
CA GLU A 8 9.76 -9.91 1.74
C GLU A 8 8.94 -8.96 2.63
N ALA A 9 9.41 -8.71 3.84
CA ALA A 9 8.80 -7.74 4.75
C ALA A 9 8.81 -6.32 4.18
N ALA A 10 9.93 -5.90 3.58
CA ALA A 10 10.07 -4.59 2.94
C ALA A 10 9.11 -4.42 1.77
N ALA A 11 9.01 -5.45 0.91
CA ALA A 11 8.08 -5.47 -0.21
C ALA A 11 6.61 -5.38 0.25
N LEU A 12 6.22 -6.15 1.29
CA LEU A 12 4.87 -6.11 1.85
C LEU A 12 4.49 -4.75 2.44
N LEU A 13 5.44 -4.06 3.06
CA LEU A 13 5.23 -2.75 3.66
C LEU A 13 5.41 -1.58 2.67
N GLY A 14 5.85 -1.84 1.43
CA GLY A 14 6.12 -0.81 0.44
C GLY A 14 7.28 0.12 0.81
N VAL A 15 8.28 -0.38 1.54
CA VAL A 15 9.47 0.37 1.97
C VAL A 15 10.76 -0.33 1.51
N SER A 16 11.90 0.33 1.71
CA SER A 16 13.21 -0.28 1.42
C SER A 16 13.65 -1.29 2.49
N ASP A 17 14.48 -2.27 2.11
CA ASP A 17 15.15 -3.19 3.03
C ASP A 17 15.89 -2.47 4.16
N ASP A 18 16.54 -1.34 3.84
CA ASP A 18 17.25 -0.50 4.81
C ASP A 18 16.30 0.09 5.86
N THR A 19 15.11 0.53 5.44
CA THR A 19 14.05 0.99 6.35
C THR A 19 13.67 -0.10 7.35
N VAL A 20 13.51 -1.34 6.90
CA VAL A 20 13.19 -2.49 7.77
C VAL A 20 14.35 -2.81 8.71
N ARG A 21 15.60 -2.82 8.21
CA ARG A 21 16.80 -3.01 9.05
C ARG A 21 16.92 -1.95 10.13
N ARG A 22 16.65 -0.70 9.79
CA ARG A 22 16.64 0.42 10.73
C ARG A 22 15.55 0.26 11.80
N TRP A 23 14.36 -0.21 11.44
CA TRP A 23 13.32 -0.51 12.43
C TRP A 23 13.70 -1.64 13.37
N ILE A 24 14.39 -2.68 12.87
CA ILE A 24 14.94 -3.74 13.73
C ILE A 24 15.98 -3.17 14.70
N ALA A 25 16.91 -2.34 14.19
CA ALA A 25 17.94 -1.70 15.00
C ALA A 25 17.38 -0.80 16.12
N HIS A 26 16.21 -0.18 15.88
CA HIS A 26 15.51 0.65 16.87
C HIS A 26 14.49 -0.14 17.71
N GLY A 27 14.47 -1.47 17.65
CA GLY A 27 13.57 -2.31 18.46
C GLY A 27 12.09 -2.23 18.06
N ARG A 28 11.78 -1.70 16.87
CA ARG A 28 10.41 -1.64 16.33
C ARG A 28 9.95 -2.95 15.67
N LEU A 29 10.89 -3.79 15.26
CA LEU A 29 10.64 -5.17 14.80
C LEU A 29 11.64 -6.10 15.46
N THR A 30 11.17 -7.25 15.91
CA THR A 30 12.05 -8.33 16.35
C THR A 30 12.39 -9.18 15.13
N ALA A 31 13.70 -9.41 14.92
CA ALA A 31 14.18 -10.29 13.86
C ALA A 31 14.98 -11.44 14.47
N GLU A 32 14.73 -12.64 13.96
CA GLU A 32 15.46 -13.86 14.32
C GLU A 32 16.36 -14.25 13.16
N ARG A 33 17.44 -14.97 13.48
CA ARG A 33 18.31 -15.52 12.44
C ARG A 33 17.68 -16.83 11.96
N GLY A 34 17.58 -17.05 10.65
CA GLY A 34 16.97 -18.25 10.08
C GLY A 34 17.58 -19.55 10.62
N GLU A 35 16.84 -20.66 10.47
CA GLU A 35 17.13 -21.97 11.08
C GLU A 35 18.63 -22.31 11.19
N GLY A 36 19.07 -22.69 12.40
CA GLY A 36 20.46 -23.05 12.66
C GLY A 36 21.44 -21.88 12.82
N GLY A 37 20.96 -20.64 12.98
CA GLY A 37 21.82 -19.48 13.29
C GLY A 37 22.74 -19.03 12.15
N THR A 38 22.57 -19.61 10.96
CA THR A 38 23.39 -19.36 9.76
C THR A 38 22.55 -18.86 8.58
N GLY A 39 21.22 -18.83 8.74
CA GLY A 39 20.27 -18.35 7.72
C GLY A 39 20.10 -16.81 7.67
N PRO A 40 19.42 -16.29 6.63
CA PRO A 40 19.08 -14.88 6.54
C PRO A 40 18.21 -14.44 7.73
N MET A 41 18.28 -13.15 8.08
CA MET A 41 17.40 -12.59 9.12
C MET A 41 15.95 -12.63 8.66
N THR A 42 15.07 -13.09 9.53
CA THR A 42 13.63 -13.18 9.32
C THR A 42 12.87 -12.44 10.41
N VAL A 43 11.66 -11.98 10.09
CA VAL A 43 10.73 -11.34 11.03
C VAL A 43 9.43 -12.14 11.06
N SER A 44 8.81 -12.24 12.23
CA SER A 44 7.49 -12.87 12.36
C SER A 44 6.44 -12.06 11.61
N GLY A 45 5.62 -12.72 10.79
CA GLY A 45 4.49 -12.08 10.13
C GLY A 45 3.49 -11.44 11.10
N ALA A 46 3.39 -11.94 12.34
CA ALA A 46 2.56 -11.35 13.39
C ALA A 46 3.03 -9.95 13.79
N ASP A 47 4.34 -9.82 13.99
CA ASP A 47 4.98 -8.60 14.46
C ASP A 47 4.98 -7.57 13.35
N LEU A 48 5.23 -8.02 12.11
CA LEU A 48 5.12 -7.20 10.92
C LEU A 48 3.70 -6.63 10.75
N ALA A 49 2.67 -7.45 10.92
CA ALA A 49 1.27 -7.02 10.82
C ALA A 49 0.90 -5.99 11.90
N ARG A 50 1.31 -6.20 13.16
CA ARG A 50 1.09 -5.22 14.23
C ARG A 50 1.77 -3.89 13.91
N LEU A 51 3.00 -3.94 13.39
CA LEU A 51 3.70 -2.72 12.98
C LEU A 51 2.98 -2.00 11.84
N ALA A 52 2.53 -2.74 10.83
CA ALA A 52 1.82 -2.20 9.67
C ALA A 52 0.56 -1.42 10.10
N GLN A 53 -0.21 -1.97 11.04
CA GLN A 53 -1.39 -1.31 11.60
C GLN A 53 -1.02 0.02 12.28
N SER A 54 0.02 0.03 13.12
CA SER A 54 0.49 1.26 13.79
C SER A 54 0.95 2.35 12.83
N LEU A 55 1.48 1.97 11.66
CA LEU A 55 1.88 2.92 10.61
C LEU A 55 0.67 3.53 9.90
N ALA A 56 -0.41 2.77 9.74
CA ALA A 56 -1.62 3.22 9.05
C ALA A 56 -2.46 4.22 9.88
N ASP A 57 -2.37 4.18 11.22
CA ASP A 57 -3.13 5.03 12.13
C ASP A 57 -2.64 6.51 12.17
N HIS A 58 -1.55 6.84 11.47
CA HIS A 58 -1.03 8.21 11.34
C HIS A 58 -1.24 8.76 9.91
N PRO A 59 -2.46 9.23 9.55
CA PRO A 59 -2.67 9.87 8.26
C PRO A 59 -1.96 11.23 8.19
N GLU A 60 -1.39 11.54 7.02
CA GLU A 60 -0.84 12.85 6.69
C GLU A 60 -1.87 13.98 6.95
N PRO A 61 -1.44 15.14 7.51
CA PRO A 61 -2.31 16.30 7.69
C PRO A 61 -2.90 16.78 6.35
N GLY A 62 -4.23 17.02 6.31
CA GLY A 62 -4.97 17.48 5.11
C GLY A 62 -6.13 16.57 4.66
N THR A 63 -6.40 15.53 5.43
CA THR A 63 -7.39 14.49 5.11
C THR A 63 -8.80 14.92 5.57
N THR A 64 -9.78 14.83 4.66
CA THR A 64 -11.23 15.07 4.88
C THR A 64 -11.73 14.52 6.22
N VAL A 65 -12.45 15.36 6.98
CA VAL A 65 -12.75 15.18 8.41
C VAL A 65 -13.69 14.00 8.74
N ALA A 66 -14.46 13.49 7.76
CA ALA A 66 -15.25 12.26 7.92
C ALA A 66 -15.51 11.58 6.56
N ALA A 67 -15.01 10.36 6.38
CA ALA A 67 -15.28 9.52 5.21
C ALA A 67 -15.42 8.05 5.63
N SER A 68 -16.38 7.33 5.04
CA SER A 68 -16.62 5.91 5.34
C SER A 68 -15.63 4.96 4.65
N ALA A 69 -14.94 5.45 3.62
CA ALA A 69 -13.83 4.74 2.99
C ALA A 69 -12.58 4.83 3.87
N ARG A 70 -12.04 3.67 4.28
CA ARG A 70 -10.86 3.59 5.16
C ARG A 70 -9.54 3.55 4.41
N ASN A 71 -9.55 3.13 3.14
CA ASN A 71 -8.34 3.05 2.34
C ASN A 71 -8.20 4.32 1.51
N ARG A 72 -7.19 5.14 1.82
CA ARG A 72 -6.90 6.38 1.09
C ARG A 72 -5.47 6.32 0.56
N MET A 73 -5.34 6.33 -0.76
CA MET A 73 -4.06 6.17 -1.43
C MET A 73 -3.77 7.44 -2.24
N ARG A 74 -2.91 8.31 -1.69
CA ARG A 74 -2.45 9.50 -2.40
C ARG A 74 -1.48 9.09 -3.50
N GLY A 75 -1.64 9.68 -4.68
CA GLY A 75 -0.83 9.35 -5.83
C GLY A 75 -0.90 10.40 -6.93
N ILE A 76 -0.30 10.06 -8.07
CA ILE A 76 -0.29 10.90 -9.27
C ILE A 76 -1.02 10.17 -10.41
N VAL A 77 -1.91 10.87 -11.09
CA VAL A 77 -2.63 10.33 -12.26
C VAL A 77 -1.63 10.10 -13.40
N THR A 78 -1.61 8.89 -13.94
CA THR A 78 -0.69 8.46 -15.00
C THR A 78 -1.39 8.26 -16.34
N ARG A 79 -2.70 8.01 -16.34
CA ARG A 79 -3.49 7.84 -17.57
C ARG A 79 -4.96 8.22 -17.32
N VAL A 80 -5.58 8.86 -18.31
CA VAL A 80 -7.03 9.13 -18.33
C VAL A 80 -7.55 8.73 -19.71
N VAL A 81 -8.54 7.85 -19.75
CA VAL A 81 -9.27 7.46 -20.95
C VAL A 81 -10.75 7.73 -20.69
N ALA A 82 -11.33 8.69 -21.41
CA ALA A 82 -12.75 9.00 -21.29
C ALA A 82 -13.46 8.67 -22.61
N ASP A 83 -14.43 7.76 -22.55
CA ASP A 83 -15.24 7.33 -23.71
C ASP A 83 -16.73 7.21 -23.34
N GLY A 84 -17.60 7.77 -24.18
CA GLY A 84 -19.03 7.86 -23.89
C GLY A 84 -19.32 8.49 -22.52
N VAL A 85 -20.08 7.80 -21.67
CA VAL A 85 -20.43 8.24 -20.30
C VAL A 85 -19.40 7.88 -19.23
N MET A 86 -18.39 7.07 -19.57
CA MET A 86 -17.44 6.51 -18.61
C MET A 86 -16.03 7.07 -18.80
N ALA A 87 -15.27 7.08 -17.72
CA ALA A 87 -13.85 7.35 -17.70
C ALA A 87 -13.11 6.28 -16.90
N GLN A 88 -11.96 5.87 -17.43
CA GLN A 88 -10.95 5.12 -16.73
C GLN A 88 -9.81 6.06 -16.35
N VAL A 89 -9.53 6.14 -15.05
CA VAL A 89 -8.42 6.92 -14.51
C VAL A 89 -7.44 5.96 -13.85
N GLU A 90 -6.18 6.08 -14.22
CA GLU A 90 -5.09 5.34 -13.59
C GLU A 90 -4.20 6.29 -12.80
N MET A 91 -3.74 5.81 -11.65
CA MET A 91 -2.80 6.55 -10.81
C MET A 91 -1.74 5.64 -10.21
N GLN A 92 -0.56 6.19 -10.00
CA GLN A 92 0.50 5.58 -9.21
C GLN A 92 0.42 6.11 -7.77
N ALA A 93 0.16 5.24 -6.80
CA ALA A 93 0.07 5.55 -5.38
C ALA A 93 1.08 4.70 -4.59
N GLY A 94 2.23 5.29 -4.27
CA GLY A 94 3.36 4.53 -3.72
C GLY A 94 3.81 3.44 -4.70
N PRO A 95 3.98 2.17 -4.28
CA PRO A 95 4.32 1.07 -5.18
C PRO A 95 3.11 0.53 -5.98
N PHE A 96 1.89 1.01 -5.72
CA PHE A 96 0.67 0.43 -6.27
C PHE A 96 0.13 1.24 -7.46
N ARG A 97 -0.24 0.54 -8.55
CA ARG A 97 -1.06 1.09 -9.63
C ARG A 97 -2.53 0.90 -9.26
N VAL A 98 -3.28 2.00 -9.21
CA VAL A 98 -4.71 2.01 -8.91
C VAL A 98 -5.48 2.44 -10.15
N VAL A 99 -6.54 1.70 -10.49
CA VAL A 99 -7.44 2.00 -11.61
C VAL A 99 -8.83 2.28 -11.05
N SER A 100 -9.41 3.40 -11.44
CA SER A 100 -10.79 3.77 -11.10
C SER A 100 -11.62 3.89 -12.38
N LEU A 101 -12.80 3.29 -12.35
CA LEU A 101 -13.85 3.55 -13.33
C LEU A 101 -14.86 4.49 -12.68
N MET A 102 -15.13 5.62 -13.35
CA MET A 102 -16.08 6.64 -12.91
C MET A 102 -16.80 7.24 -14.12
N SER A 103 -17.77 8.12 -13.90
CA SER A 103 -18.38 8.84 -15.03
C SER A 103 -17.38 9.80 -15.66
N ARG A 104 -17.53 10.06 -16.97
CA ARG A 104 -16.78 11.11 -17.67
C ARG A 104 -16.91 12.44 -16.93
N ASP A 105 -18.13 12.85 -16.62
CA ASP A 105 -18.43 14.13 -15.97
C ASP A 105 -17.68 14.24 -14.62
N SER A 106 -17.62 13.15 -13.83
CA SER A 106 -16.87 13.17 -12.57
C SER A 106 -15.38 13.40 -12.78
N ALA A 107 -14.78 12.79 -13.81
CA ALA A 107 -13.37 12.96 -14.10
C ALA A 107 -13.06 14.39 -14.60
N GLU A 108 -13.97 14.96 -15.40
CA GLU A 108 -13.88 16.33 -15.91
C GLU A 108 -14.08 17.37 -14.80
N ASP A 109 -15.11 17.22 -13.97
CA ASP A 109 -15.40 18.08 -12.81
C ASP A 109 -14.25 18.13 -11.81
N LEU A 110 -13.59 16.98 -11.60
CA LEU A 110 -12.41 16.87 -10.74
C LEU A 110 -11.13 17.39 -11.42
N GLY A 111 -11.17 17.75 -12.70
CA GLY A 111 -10.00 18.20 -13.46
C GLY A 111 -8.90 17.15 -13.56
N LEU A 112 -9.27 15.86 -13.61
CA LEU A 112 -8.30 14.76 -13.64
C LEU A 112 -7.62 14.70 -15.00
N ARG A 113 -6.30 14.83 -14.98
CA ARG A 113 -5.41 14.72 -16.14
C ARG A 113 -4.11 14.07 -15.72
N VAL A 114 -3.35 13.57 -16.69
CA VAL A 114 -2.00 13.04 -16.42
C VAL A 114 -1.18 14.11 -15.68
N GLY A 115 -0.59 13.73 -14.54
CA GLY A 115 0.14 14.61 -13.64
C GLY A 115 -0.66 15.17 -12.46
N SER A 116 -1.99 15.03 -12.43
CA SER A 116 -2.81 15.48 -11.29
C SER A 116 -2.47 14.68 -10.03
N VAL A 117 -2.29 15.37 -8.90
CA VAL A 117 -2.23 14.71 -7.58
C VAL A 117 -3.65 14.42 -7.13
N ALA A 118 -3.94 13.15 -6.84
CA ALA A 118 -5.27 12.69 -6.44
C ALA A 118 -5.17 11.72 -5.26
N VAL A 119 -6.31 11.46 -4.61
CA VAL A 119 -6.44 10.43 -3.57
C VAL A 119 -7.47 9.41 -4.01
N ALA A 120 -7.04 8.18 -4.26
CA ALA A 120 -7.97 7.06 -4.43
C ALA A 120 -8.59 6.74 -3.06
N SER A 121 -9.91 6.83 -2.98
CA SER A 121 -10.69 6.50 -1.80
C SER A 121 -11.42 5.19 -2.05
N ILE A 122 -11.02 4.12 -1.35
CA ILE A 122 -11.51 2.76 -1.59
C ILE A 122 -12.28 2.28 -0.37
N LYS A 123 -13.52 1.80 -0.58
CA LYS A 123 -14.36 1.27 0.49
C LYS A 123 -13.85 -0.10 0.94
N SER A 124 -13.73 -0.30 2.26
CA SER A 124 -13.18 -1.54 2.83
C SER A 124 -13.95 -2.81 2.45
N THR A 125 -15.23 -2.68 2.09
CA THR A 125 -16.07 -3.80 1.69
C THR A 125 -15.80 -4.29 0.25
N HIS A 126 -14.95 -3.61 -0.51
CA HIS A 126 -14.57 -3.97 -1.88
C HIS A 126 -13.09 -4.34 -1.94
N VAL A 127 -12.71 -5.36 -1.18
CA VAL A 127 -11.35 -5.88 -1.10
C VAL A 127 -11.40 -7.40 -1.16
N VAL A 128 -10.54 -8.00 -1.98
CA VAL A 128 -10.30 -9.46 -2.02
C VAL A 128 -8.94 -9.71 -1.39
N VAL A 129 -8.84 -10.74 -0.55
CA VAL A 129 -7.60 -11.15 0.12
C VAL A 129 -7.17 -12.50 -0.42
N GLU A 130 -5.92 -12.59 -0.89
CA GLU A 130 -5.34 -13.81 -1.46
C GLU A 130 -4.03 -14.14 -0.72
N ILE A 131 -3.70 -15.43 -0.64
CA ILE A 131 -2.41 -15.89 -0.11
C ILE A 131 -1.51 -16.23 -1.31
N PRO A 132 -0.31 -15.64 -1.41
CA PRO A 132 0.61 -15.95 -2.50
C PRO A 132 0.99 -17.44 -2.47
N ARG A 133 1.15 -18.06 -3.64
CA ARG A 133 1.75 -19.41 -3.72
C ARG A 133 3.26 -19.30 -3.47
N GLU A 134 3.79 -20.13 -2.58
CA GLU A 134 5.23 -20.27 -2.40
C GLU A 134 5.86 -20.81 -3.70
N ALA A 135 6.91 -20.16 -4.20
CA ALA A 135 7.69 -20.69 -5.30
C ALA A 135 8.47 -21.92 -4.79
N SER A 136 8.16 -23.11 -5.32
CA SER A 136 8.93 -24.33 -5.08
C SER A 136 10.29 -24.31 -5.77
#